data_AF-A0ABD0RAD6-F1
#
_entry.id   AF-A0ABD0RAD6-F1
#
_cell.length_a   1.000
_cell.length_b   1.000
_cell.length_c   1.000
_cell.angle_alpha   90.00
_cell.angle_beta   90.00
_cell.angle_gamma   90.00
#
_symmetry.space_group_name_H-M   'P 1'
#
loop_
_entity.id
_entity.type
_entity.pdbx_description
1 polymer ?
#
loop_
_entity_poly.entity_id
_entity_poly.type
_entity_poly.pdbx_seq_one_letter_code
_entity_poly.pdbx_strand_id
1 'polypeptide(L)'
;FPNIACELLTSDVALINDKLGGDESLLEKLYHFLEQEPPLNPLLASFFSKTIGNLIARKTDQVISFLRKKHNFISLVLNHIDASAMMDLLLRLISCVEPAPLRME
;
A
#
# COMPACT_ATOMS: atom_id res chain seq x y z
N PHE A 1 -12.20 14.09 5.75
CA PHE A 1 -13.00 13.30 4.80
C PHE A 1 -12.23 12.07 4.28
N PRO A 2 -11.95 11.06 5.11
CA PRO A 2 -11.06 9.94 4.72
C PRO A 2 -11.65 9.01 3.65
N ASN A 3 -12.96 8.76 3.70
CA ASN A 3 -13.65 7.91 2.72
C ASN A 3 -13.55 8.46 1.29
N ILE A 4 -13.86 9.75 1.11
CA ILE A 4 -13.80 10.41 -0.21
C ILE A 4 -12.37 10.41 -0.75
N ALA A 5 -11.38 10.65 0.11
CA ALA A 5 -9.98 10.58 -0.28
C ALA A 5 -9.59 9.16 -0.74
N CYS A 6 -10.01 8.12 -0.01
CA CYS A 6 -9.77 6.73 -0.40
C CYS A 6 -10.38 6.41 -1.76
N GLU A 7 -11.64 6.77 -2.00
CA GLU A 7 -12.31 6.56 -3.28
C GLU A 7 -11.61 7.31 -4.42
N LEU A 8 -11.17 8.55 -4.18
CA LEU A 8 -10.44 9.32 -5.19
C LEU A 8 -9.08 8.70 -5.52
N LEU A 9 -8.29 8.32 -4.51
CA LEU A 9 -6.95 7.75 -4.68
C LEU A 9 -6.99 6.32 -5.25
N THR A 10 -8.13 5.64 -5.13
CA THR A 10 -8.34 4.29 -5.69
C THR A 10 -9.13 4.30 -6.99
N SER A 11 -9.52 5.47 -7.48
CA SER A 11 -10.26 5.64 -8.72
C SER A 11 -9.45 5.20 -9.94
N ASP A 12 -10.15 4.86 -11.03
CA ASP A 12 -9.54 4.46 -12.30
C ASP A 12 -9.10 5.65 -13.17
N VAL A 13 -8.54 6.67 -12.53
CA VAL A 13 -8.03 7.87 -13.22
C VAL A 13 -6.52 7.74 -13.36
N ALA A 14 -6.03 7.47 -14.57
CA ALA A 14 -4.62 7.22 -14.85
C ALA A 14 -3.71 8.33 -14.32
N LEU A 15 -4.06 9.61 -14.57
CA LEU A 15 -3.27 10.76 -14.14
C LEU A 15 -3.07 10.81 -12.61
N ILE A 16 -4.10 10.45 -11.83
CA ILE A 16 -4.02 10.41 -10.36
C ILE A 16 -3.08 9.29 -9.94
N ASN A 17 -3.26 8.09 -10.49
CA ASN A 17 -2.43 6.93 -10.16
C ASN A 17 -0.97 7.11 -10.57
N ASP A 18 -0.71 7.74 -11.73
CA ASP A 18 0.63 8.08 -12.22
C ASP A 18 1.31 9.06 -11.28
N LYS A 19 0.61 10.13 -10.88
CA LYS A 19 1.18 11.12 -9.99
C LYS A 19 1.40 10.56 -8.59
N LEU A 20 0.46 9.78 -8.07
CA LEU A 20 0.55 9.19 -6.72
C LEU A 20 1.63 8.12 -6.62
N GLY A 21 1.74 7.23 -7.61
CA GLY A 21 2.76 6.18 -7.64
C GLY A 21 4.15 6.65 -8.08
N GLY A 22 4.25 7.75 -8.83
CA GLY A 22 5.51 8.29 -9.35
C GLY A 22 6.16 9.39 -8.51
N ASP A 23 5.45 9.95 -7.53
CA ASP A 23 5.96 11.02 -6.67
C ASP A 23 6.26 10.49 -5.27
N GLU A 24 7.56 10.30 -4.96
CA GLU A 24 7.99 9.76 -3.66
C GLU A 24 7.49 10.61 -2.48
N SER A 25 7.31 11.93 -2.66
CA SER A 25 6.80 12.78 -1.57
C SER A 25 5.34 12.50 -1.23
N LEU A 26 4.55 12.02 -2.20
CA LEU A 26 3.16 11.61 -1.98
C LEU A 26 3.09 10.21 -1.37
N LEU A 27 3.95 9.30 -1.82
CA LEU A 27 4.10 7.99 -1.19
C LEU A 27 4.56 8.11 0.27
N GLU A 28 5.44 9.07 0.57
CA GLU A 28 5.88 9.37 1.95
C GLU A 28 4.70 9.77 2.85
N LYS A 29 3.78 10.60 2.33
CA LYS A 29 2.58 11.01 3.09
C LYS A 29 1.69 9.83 3.44
N LEU A 30 1.56 8.87 2.53
CA LEU A 30 0.84 7.62 2.83
C LEU A 30 1.63 6.80 3.85
N TYR A 31 2.94 6.66 3.66
CA TYR A 31 3.83 5.89 4.53
C TYR A 31 3.80 6.34 5.99
N HIS A 32 3.76 7.66 6.25
CA HIS A 32 3.65 8.22 7.61
C HIS A 32 2.44 7.71 8.41
N PHE A 33 1.41 7.19 7.76
CA PHE A 33 0.29 6.54 8.46
C PHE A 33 0.75 5.32 9.27
N LEU A 34 1.73 4.56 8.77
CA LEU A 34 2.28 3.39 9.45
C LEU A 34 3.22 3.75 10.61
N GLU A 35 3.74 4.97 10.66
CA GLU A 35 4.63 5.45 11.72
C GLU A 35 3.87 5.91 12.98
N GLN A 36 2.53 5.98 12.92
CA GLN A 36 1.71 6.29 14.09
C GLN A 36 1.81 5.16 15.12
N GLU A 37 1.70 5.50 16.40
CA GLU A 37 1.69 4.50 17.46
C GLU A 37 0.44 3.60 17.35
N PRO A 38 0.57 2.29 17.60
CA PRO A 38 -0.58 1.41 17.66
C PRO A 38 -1.51 1.76 18.84
N PRO A 39 -2.82 1.48 18.72
CA PRO A 39 -3.47 0.88 17.56
C PRO A 39 -3.89 1.94 16.52
N LEU A 40 -3.74 1.60 15.23
CA LEU A 40 -4.35 2.39 14.16
C LEU A 40 -5.87 2.30 14.23
N ASN A 41 -6.53 3.35 13.76
CA ASN A 41 -7.97 3.31 13.54
C ASN A 41 -8.30 2.25 12.47
N PRO A 42 -9.14 1.23 12.76
CA PRO A 42 -9.39 0.12 11.82
C PRO A 42 -9.97 0.55 10.48
N LEU A 43 -10.81 1.60 10.46
CA LEU A 43 -11.38 2.15 9.22
C LEU A 43 -10.33 2.89 8.39
N LEU A 44 -9.45 3.66 9.03
CA LEU A 44 -8.35 4.31 8.31
C LEU A 44 -7.33 3.27 7.81
N ALA A 45 -7.09 2.22 8.58
CA ALA A 45 -6.25 1.10 8.18
C ALA A 45 -6.80 0.39 6.94
N SER A 46 -8.12 0.21 6.83
CA SER A 46 -8.75 -0.37 5.63
C SER A 46 -8.62 0.55 4.41
N PHE A 47 -8.78 1.87 4.58
CA PHE A 47 -8.55 2.84 3.51
C PHE A 47 -7.10 2.89 3.05
N PHE A 48 -6.15 2.87 3.98
CA PHE A 48 -4.73 2.81 3.67
C PHE A 48 -4.39 1.53 2.90
N SER A 49 -4.82 0.38 3.40
CA SER A 49 -4.61 -0.94 2.77
C SER A 49 -5.24 -1.02 1.37
N LYS A 50 -6.44 -0.45 1.18
CA LYS A 50 -7.08 -0.34 -0.15
C LYS A 50 -6.26 0.54 -1.08
N THR A 51 -5.81 1.71 -0.61
CA THR A 51 -5.03 2.67 -1.40
C THR A 51 -3.69 2.11 -1.83
N ILE A 52 -2.89 1.60 -0.88
CA ILE A 52 -1.57 1.02 -1.18
C ILE A 52 -1.72 -0.22 -2.05
N GLY A 53 -2.67 -1.10 -1.77
CA GLY A 53 -2.89 -2.29 -2.60
C GLY A 53 -3.29 -1.96 -4.04
N ASN A 54 -4.12 -0.94 -4.24
CA ASN A 54 -4.46 -0.45 -5.59
C ASN A 54 -3.23 0.12 -6.31
N LEU A 55 -2.37 0.86 -5.60
CA LEU A 55 -1.12 1.38 -6.16
C LEU A 55 -0.14 0.26 -6.49
N ILE A 56 0.01 -0.75 -5.65
CA ILE A 56 0.85 -1.91 -5.95
C ILE A 56 0.34 -2.61 -7.20
N ALA A 57 -0.97 -2.82 -7.35
CA ALA A 57 -1.52 -3.49 -8.53
C ALA A 57 -1.30 -2.70 -9.85
N ARG A 58 -1.25 -1.37 -9.78
CA ARG A 58 -1.17 -0.49 -10.97
C ARG A 58 0.24 0.05 -11.26
N LYS A 59 1.08 0.16 -10.23
CA LYS A 59 2.40 0.82 -10.20
C LYS A 59 3.39 -0.01 -9.39
N THR A 60 3.39 -1.32 -9.62
CA THR A 60 4.18 -2.30 -8.85
C THR A 60 5.63 -1.86 -8.71
N ASP A 61 6.32 -1.60 -9.82
CA ASP A 61 7.76 -1.33 -9.78
C ASP A 61 8.10 -0.06 -8.99
N GLN A 62 7.32 1.01 -9.18
CA GLN A 62 7.54 2.28 -8.49
C GLN A 62 7.29 2.13 -6.99
N VAL A 63 6.16 1.52 -6.62
CA VAL A 63 5.76 1.38 -5.21
C VAL A 63 6.66 0.40 -4.48
N ILE A 64 6.99 -0.75 -5.08
CA ILE A 64 7.90 -1.73 -4.48
C ILE A 64 9.31 -1.16 -4.36
N SER A 65 9.79 -0.40 -5.36
CA SER A 65 11.08 0.31 -5.27
C SER A 65 11.10 1.30 -4.10
N PHE A 66 10.04 2.10 -3.93
CA PHE A 66 9.89 2.99 -2.80
C PHE A 66 9.90 2.23 -1.45
N LEU A 67 9.08 1.20 -1.32
CA LEU A 67 8.97 0.41 -0.08
C LEU A 67 10.29 -0.31 0.28
N ARG A 68 11.07 -0.76 -0.72
CA ARG A 68 12.39 -1.36 -0.50
C ARG A 68 13.41 -0.39 0.09
N LYS A 69 13.28 0.93 -0.15
CA LYS A 69 14.12 1.96 0.49
C LYS A 69 13.75 2.17 1.96
N LYS A 70 12.58 1.71 2.39
CA LYS A 70 12.07 1.85 3.77
C LYS A 70 12.41 0.61 4.59
N HIS A 71 13.62 0.59 5.17
CA HIS A 71 14.15 -0.54 5.94
C HIS A 71 13.19 -1.07 7.03
N ASN A 72 12.37 -0.21 7.62
CA ASN A 72 11.45 -0.57 8.71
C ASN A 72 10.01 -0.85 8.23
N PHE A 73 9.73 -0.83 6.93
CA PHE A 73 8.36 -0.95 6.41
C PHE A 73 7.66 -2.22 6.92
N ILE A 74 8.29 -3.39 6.78
CA ILE A 74 7.68 -4.66 7.22
C ILE A 74 7.45 -4.64 8.73
N SER A 75 8.42 -4.14 9.52
CA SER A 75 8.27 -4.01 10.97
C SER A 75 7.10 -3.10 11.36
N LEU A 76 6.92 -1.97 10.66
CA LEU A 76 5.78 -1.08 10.91
C LEU A 76 4.44 -1.74 10.56
N VAL A 77 4.36 -2.48 9.44
CA VAL A 77 3.13 -3.21 9.10
C VAL A 77 2.82 -4.29 10.14
N LEU A 78 3.84 -4.99 10.63
CA LEU A 78 3.70 -5.99 11.70
C LEU A 78 3.27 -5.39 13.04
N ASN A 79 3.73 -4.19 13.38
CA ASN A 79 3.30 -3.47 14.59
C ASN A 79 1.79 -3.16 14.60
N HIS A 80 1.16 -3.16 13.42
CA HIS A 80 -0.26 -2.84 13.24
C HIS A 80 -1.09 -4.04 12.79
N ILE A 81 -0.56 -5.27 12.92
CA ILE A 81 -1.18 -6.48 12.38
C ILE A 81 -2.53 -6.84 13.02
N ASP A 82 -2.80 -6.30 14.22
CA ASP A 82 -4.10 -6.44 14.89
C ASP A 82 -5.26 -5.84 14.07
N ALA A 83 -4.96 -4.88 13.19
CA ALA A 83 -5.91 -4.43 12.16
C ALA A 83 -5.88 -5.41 10.99
N SER A 84 -6.99 -6.14 10.76
CA SER A 84 -7.11 -7.14 9.67
C SER A 84 -6.68 -6.62 8.29
N ALA A 85 -6.94 -5.35 8.02
CA ALA A 85 -6.51 -4.68 6.79
C ALA A 85 -4.99 -4.69 6.56
N MET A 86 -4.18 -4.72 7.62
CA MET A 86 -2.71 -4.82 7.52
C MET A 86 -2.28 -6.23 7.14
N MET A 87 -2.96 -7.27 7.66
CA MET A 87 -2.74 -8.65 7.22
C MET A 87 -3.05 -8.81 5.73
N ASP A 88 -4.17 -8.26 5.25
CA ASP A 88 -4.53 -8.28 3.83
C ASP A 88 -3.50 -7.54 2.95
N LEU A 89 -2.86 -6.50 3.49
CA LEU A 89 -1.80 -5.78 2.81
C LEU A 89 -0.52 -6.62 2.70
N LEU A 90 -0.12 -7.30 3.78
CA LEU A 90 1.02 -8.22 3.78
C LEU A 90 0.84 -9.35 2.78
N LEU A 91 -0.34 -9.97 2.76
CA LEU A 91 -0.64 -11.04 1.79
C LEU A 91 -0.52 -10.54 0.35
N ARG A 92 -1.07 -9.36 0.04
CA ARG A 92 -0.93 -8.75 -1.29
C ARG A 92 0.52 -8.49 -1.67
N LEU A 93 1.33 -7.98 -0.75
CA LEU A 93 2.75 -7.75 -1.00
C LEU A 93 3.50 -9.04 -1.33
N ILE A 94 3.21 -10.14 -0.61
CA ILE A 94 3.80 -11.45 -0.87
C ILE A 94 3.39 -11.95 -2.27
N SER A 95 2.09 -11.90 -2.59
CA SER A 95 1.57 -12.38 -3.88
C SER A 95 2.06 -11.58 -5.09
N CYS A 96 2.37 -10.29 -4.93
CA CYS A 96 2.90 -9.47 -6.02
C CYS A 96 4.40 -9.70 -6.30
N VAL A 97 5.11 -10.40 -5.42
CA VAL A 97 6.56 -10.66 -5.54
C VAL A 97 6.86 -12.06 -6.08
N GLU A 98 5.90 -13.00 -6.05
CA GLU A 98 6.03 -14.27 -6.78
C GLU A 98 5.67 -14.07 -8.26
N PRO A 99 6.64 -14.11 -9.20
CA PRO A 99 6.28 -14.41 -10.58
C PRO A 99 5.69 -15.83 -10.56
N ALA A 100 4.44 -15.97 -10.98
CA ALA A 100 3.87 -17.28 -11.24
C ALA A 100 4.89 -18.09 -12.08
N PRO A 101 5.33 -19.29 -11.64
CA PRO A 101 6.09 -20.13 -12.53
C PRO A 101 5.20 -20.35 -13.76
N LEU A 102 5.72 -19.97 -14.93
CA LEU A 102 5.15 -20.32 -16.22
C LEU A 102 4.94 -21.84 -16.19
N ARG A 103 3.70 -22.27 -15.96
CA ARG A 103 3.30 -23.64 -16.30
C ARG A 103 3.33 -23.70 -17.81
N MET A 104 4.51 -23.98 -18.35
CA MET A 104 4.64 -24.51 -19.69
C MET A 104 4.19 -25.97 -19.62
N GLU A 105 3.06 -26.21 -20.28
CA GLU A 105 2.45 -27.49 -20.73
C GLU A 105 2.63 -28.75 -19.86
#